data_AF-A0A3B9RV10-F1
#
_entry.id   AF-A0A3B9RV10-F1
#
_cell.length_a   1.000
_cell.length_b   1.000
_cell.length_c   1.000
_cell.angle_alpha   90.00
_cell.angle_beta   90.00
_cell.angle_gamma   90.00
#
_symmetry.space_group_name_H-M   'P 1'
#
loop_
_entity.id
_entity.type
_entity.pdbx_description
1 polymer ?
#
loop_
_entity_poly.entity_id
_entity_poly.type
_entity_poly.pdbx_seq_one_letter_code
_entity_poly.pdbx_strand_id
1 'polypeptide(L)' 'AYAEVPELANHLHLPVQSGSDRILGLMKRGYTALEFKSKIRKLRRVRPDIRLSTDIIVGFPG' A
#
# COMPACT_ATOMS: atom_id res chain seq x y z
N ALA A 1 -2.86 -12.60 10.42
CA ALA A 1 -4.09 -11.79 10.20
C ALA A 1 -4.82 -12.15 8.90
N TYR A 2 -4.57 -11.49 7.75
CA TYR A 2 -5.32 -11.77 6.50
C TYR A 2 -5.22 -13.21 5.97
N ALA A 3 -4.22 -13.98 6.40
CA ALA A 3 -4.06 -15.40 6.08
C ALA A 3 -4.84 -16.35 7.03
N GLU A 4 -5.22 -15.90 8.22
CA GLU A 4 -5.65 -16.77 9.32
C GLU A 4 -7.05 -16.42 9.85
N VAL A 5 -7.50 -15.18 9.64
CA VAL A 5 -8.78 -14.67 10.16
C VAL A 5 -9.77 -14.55 8.99
N PRO A 6 -10.67 -15.53 8.79
CA PRO A 6 -11.58 -15.56 7.66
C PRO A 6 -12.60 -14.41 7.67
N GLU A 7 -12.96 -13.89 8.85
CA GLU A 7 -13.93 -12.81 9.05
C GLU A 7 -13.44 -11.45 8.55
N LEU A 8 -12.13 -11.27 8.34
CA LEU A 8 -11.59 -10.03 7.79
C LEU A 8 -12.16 -9.79 6.39
N ALA A 9 -12.56 -8.57 6.07
CA ALA A 9 -13.07 -8.22 4.75
C ALA A 9 -12.01 -8.41 3.66
N ASN A 10 -12.42 -8.81 2.44
CA ASN A 10 -11.55 -8.86 1.24
C ASN A 10 -11.34 -7.46 0.62
N HIS A 11 -11.13 -6.46 1.47
CA HIS A 11 -10.81 -5.10 1.08
C HIS A 11 -9.76 -4.53 2.04
N LEU A 12 -8.72 -3.92 1.49
CA LEU A 12 -7.71 -3.19 2.24
C LEU A 12 -7.49 -1.82 1.59
N HIS A 13 -7.72 -0.77 2.37
CA HIS A 13 -7.33 0.58 2.02
C HIS A 13 -5.94 0.89 2.61
N LEU A 14 -4.95 1.18 1.77
CA LEU A 14 -3.59 1.49 2.21
C LEU A 14 -3.05 2.71 1.44
N PRO A 15 -2.98 3.90 2.07
CA PRO A 15 -2.60 5.13 1.39
C PRO A 15 -1.10 5.20 1.11
N VAL A 16 -0.70 4.99 -0.15
CA VAL A 16 0.70 5.19 -0.60
C VAL A 16 1.02 6.66 -0.81
N GLN A 17 0.04 7.49 -1.16
CA GLN A 17 0.13 8.92 -1.46
C GLN A 17 0.98 9.33 -2.66
N SER A 18 2.09 8.65 -2.96
CA SER A 18 2.91 8.92 -4.14
C SER A 18 3.62 7.66 -4.64
N GLY A 19 3.91 7.62 -5.94
CA GLY A 19 4.75 6.58 -6.55
C GLY A 19 6.24 6.92 -6.59
N SER A 20 6.63 8.13 -6.19
CA SER A 20 8.02 8.60 -6.25
C SER A 20 8.69 8.50 -4.88
N ASP A 21 9.79 7.74 -4.78
CA ASP A 21 10.54 7.58 -3.52
C ASP A 21 11.05 8.92 -2.98
N ARG A 22 11.41 9.85 -3.87
CA ARG A 22 11.80 11.21 -3.50
C ARG A 22 10.65 11.95 -2.80
N ILE A 23 9.45 11.88 -3.38
CA ILE A 23 8.25 12.53 -2.80
C ILE A 23 7.82 11.82 -1.51
N LEU A 24 7.87 10.49 -1.46
CA LEU A 24 7.60 9.70 -0.25
C LEU A 24 8.55 10.06 0.90
N GLY A 25 9.83 10.30 0.59
CA GLY A 25 10.83 10.80 1.54
C GLY A 25 10.47 12.19 2.07
N LEU A 26 10.12 13.14 1.18
CA LEU A 26 9.67 14.48 1.59
C LEU A 26 8.39 14.44 2.44
N MET A 27 7.49 13.49 2.15
CA MET A 27 6.28 13.22 2.94
C MET A 27 6.53 12.47 4.26
N LYS A 28 7.79 12.10 4.57
CA LYS A 28 8.17 11.33 5.77
C LYS A 28 7.45 9.98 5.89
N ARG A 29 7.19 9.31 4.76
CA ARG A 29 6.47 8.02 4.75
C ARG A 29 7.29 6.86 5.33
N GLY A 30 8.62 6.96 5.35
CA GLY A 30 9.50 5.95 5.95
C GLY A 30 9.53 4.61 5.19
N TYR A 31 9.07 4.62 3.93
CA TYR A 31 9.13 3.47 3.02
C TYR A 31 9.24 3.95 1.57
N THR A 32 9.69 3.05 0.71
CA THR A 32 9.77 3.21 -0.75
C THR A 32 8.56 2.61 -1.45
N ALA A 33 8.31 3.01 -2.69
CA ALA A 33 7.31 2.42 -3.57
C ALA A 33 7.58 0.92 -3.79
N LEU A 34 8.84 0.48 -3.76
CA LEU A 34 9.21 -0.92 -3.89
C LEU A 34 8.79 -1.73 -2.65
N GLU A 35 9.02 -1.22 -1.45
CA GLU A 35 8.62 -1.87 -0.20
C GLU A 35 7.10 -1.96 -0.09
N PHE A 36 6.38 -0.89 -0.46
CA PHE A 36 4.93 -0.92 -0.57
C PHE A 36 4.46 -2.03 -1.51
N LYS A 37 4.99 -2.09 -2.75
CA LYS A 37 4.67 -3.15 -3.72
C LYS A 37 5.00 -4.54 -3.18
N SER A 38 6.10 -4.68 -2.43
CA SER A 38 6.49 -5.94 -1.79
C SER A 38 5.47 -6.42 -0.75
N LYS A 39 4.95 -5.51 0.10
CA LYS A 39 3.88 -5.82 1.07
C LYS A 39 2.61 -6.27 0.34
N ILE A 40 2.21 -5.56 -0.72
CA ILE A 40 1.04 -5.93 -1.52
C ILE A 40 1.18 -7.30 -2.19
N ARG A 41 2.36 -7.63 -2.74
CA ARG A 41 2.62 -8.96 -3.32
C ARG A 41 2.48 -10.08 -2.28
N LYS A 42 3.01 -9.87 -1.06
CA LYS A 42 2.87 -10.85 0.03
C LYS A 42 1.41 -11.05 0.41
N LEU A 43 0.63 -9.96 0.49
CA LEU A 43 -0.80 -10.01 0.80
C LEU A 43 -1.59 -10.76 -0.27
N ARG A 44 -1.37 -10.47 -1.56
CA ARG A 44 -2.05 -11.17 -2.67
C ARG A 44 -1.73 -12.66 -2.76
N ARG A 45 -0.57 -13.11 -2.27
CA ARG A 45 -0.25 -14.55 -2.21
C ARG A 45 -1.14 -15.32 -1.24
N VAL A 46 -1.51 -14.69 -0.13
CA VAL A 46 -2.37 -15.34 0.89
C VAL A 46 -3.86 -15.06 0.68
N ARG A 47 -4.20 -13.97 -0.03
CA ARG A 47 -5.59 -13.58 -0.32
C ARG A 47 -5.69 -13.03 -1.76
N PRO A 48 -5.76 -13.90 -2.78
CA PRO A 48 -5.67 -13.49 -4.19
C PRO A 48 -6.79 -12.55 -4.67
N ASP A 49 -7.96 -12.64 -4.07
CA ASP A 49 -9.18 -11.89 -4.41
C ASP A 49 -9.31 -10.56 -3.63
N ILE A 50 -8.31 -10.19 -2.82
CA ILE A 50 -8.35 -8.96 -2.02
C ILE A 50 -8.38 -7.70 -2.91
N ARG A 51 -9.36 -6.83 -2.65
CA ARG A 51 -9.45 -5.51 -3.27
C ARG A 51 -8.58 -4.52 -2.53
N LEU A 52 -7.88 -3.68 -3.29
CA LEU A 52 -6.99 -2.65 -2.75
C LEU A 52 -7.50 -1.28 -3.17
N SER A 53 -7.56 -0.36 -2.22
CA SER A 53 -7.76 1.06 -2.48
C SER A 53 -6.62 1.87 -1.88
N THR A 54 -6.32 3.02 -2.47
CA THR A 54 -5.26 3.92 -2.01
C THR A 54 -5.62 5.34 -2.41
N ASP A 55 -5.12 6.30 -1.63
CA ASP A 55 -5.12 7.70 -1.99
C ASP A 55 -3.80 8.08 -2.67
N ILE A 56 -3.88 9.07 -3.56
CA ILE A 56 -2.74 9.66 -4.28
C ILE A 56 -2.84 11.18 -4.17
N ILE A 57 -1.73 11.82 -3.80
CA ILE A 57 -1.59 13.28 -3.78
C ILE A 57 -0.72 13.67 -4.97
N VAL A 58 -1.31 14.43 -5.89
CA VAL A 58 -0.62 15.05 -7.02
C VAL A 58 -0.21 16.48 -6.68
N GLY A 59 0.87 16.98 -7.29
CA GLY A 59 1.32 18.37 -7.08
C GLY A 59 1.92 18.65 -5.71
N PHE A 60 2.41 17.64 -4.99
CA PHE A 60 3.13 17.85 -3.73
C PHE A 60 4.38 18.73 -3.96
N PRO A 61 4.62 19.80 -3.17
CA PRO A 61 5.80 20.64 -3.31
C PRO A 61 7.09 19.84 -3.07
N GLY A 62 7.85 19.62 -4.13
CA GLY A 62 9.04 18.79 -4.09
C GLY A 62 9.63 18.58 -5.47
#